data_AF-A0A6A6WC28-F1
#
_entry.id   AF-A0A6A6WC28-F1
#
_cell.length_a   1.000
_cell.length_b   1.000
_cell.length_c   1.000
_cell.angle_alpha   90.00
_cell.angle_beta   90.00
_cell.angle_gamma   90.00
#
_symmetry.space_group_name_H-M   'P 1'
#
loop_
_entity.id
_entity.type
_entity.pdbx_description
1 polymer ?
#
loop_
_entity_poly.entity_id
_entity_poly.type
_entity_poly.pdbx_seq_one_letter_code
_entity_poly.pdbx_strand_id
1 'polypeptide(L)'
;MPTYLVHGFRWPRSLIRIHIILQNLEDAAAEWLIAPATTKTMLQNFTTLYPHLMSTLPSLRFVEQYDPLDENIKSQPFAYVCDIVHEVKLGIDVEEVRGKGVDNEAWGSLIELRDQLAPGEKVGWFVVVCGDTERWVPPAPSDYLNGNDSSTGSGHSRHSGSENGTIRNSGEQDSQTTKSSKGFKKWFGSGGLRKTRSFKDLRATFSPPSTRDGAAPPMPPLPKSRAGP
;
A
#
# COMPACT_ATOMS: atom_id res chain seq x y z
N MET A 1 6.41 -2.76 -19.96
CA MET A 1 5.99 -2.25 -18.63
C MET A 1 4.91 -3.19 -18.11
N PRO A 2 5.15 -3.90 -17.01
CA PRO A 2 4.14 -4.76 -16.42
C PRO A 2 2.83 -4.01 -16.25
N THR A 3 1.75 -4.60 -16.73
CA THR A 3 0.40 -4.06 -16.59
C THR A 3 -0.41 -5.12 -15.87
N TYR A 4 -1.23 -4.72 -14.91
CA TYR A 4 -1.99 -5.64 -14.09
C TYR A 4 -3.48 -5.32 -14.19
N LEU A 5 -4.30 -6.36 -14.35
CA LEU A 5 -5.70 -6.31 -13.99
C LEU A 5 -5.81 -6.72 -12.51
N VAL A 6 -6.31 -5.83 -11.68
CA VAL A 6 -6.37 -6.02 -10.23
C VAL A 6 -7.79 -5.89 -9.71
N HIS A 7 -8.10 -6.68 -8.69
CA HIS A 7 -9.21 -6.43 -7.79
C HIS A 7 -8.65 -5.90 -6.47
N GLY A 8 -9.22 -4.82 -5.96
CA GLY A 8 -8.63 -4.09 -4.85
C GLY A 8 -9.28 -2.74 -4.62
N PHE A 9 -8.56 -1.86 -3.94
CA PHE A 9 -8.92 -0.45 -3.80
C PHE A 9 -7.69 0.44 -3.96
N ARG A 10 -7.95 1.71 -4.31
CA ARG A 10 -6.91 2.73 -4.35
C ARG A 10 -6.55 3.15 -2.93
N TRP A 11 -5.26 3.24 -2.65
CA TRP A 11 -4.75 3.81 -1.43
C TRP A 11 -4.03 5.12 -1.76
N PRO A 12 -4.64 6.28 -1.43
CA PRO A 12 -4.02 7.58 -1.64
C PRO A 12 -2.64 7.66 -0.98
N ARG A 13 -1.66 8.19 -1.71
CA ARG A 13 -0.27 8.29 -1.26
C ARG A 13 -0.12 9.07 0.05
N SER A 14 -0.96 10.07 0.28
CA SER A 14 -1.04 10.80 1.55
C SER A 14 -1.42 9.90 2.73
N LEU A 15 -2.39 8.99 2.55
CA LEU A 15 -2.84 8.07 3.58
C LEU A 15 -1.81 6.96 3.84
N ILE A 16 -1.07 6.51 2.82
CA ILE A 16 0.06 5.59 3.00
C ILE A 16 1.12 6.20 3.92
N ARG A 17 1.52 7.45 3.64
CA ARG A 17 2.50 8.18 4.47
C ARG A 17 2.01 8.31 5.92
N ILE A 18 0.74 8.66 6.11
CA ILE A 18 0.13 8.75 7.45
C ILE A 18 0.16 7.40 8.16
N HIS A 19 -0.19 6.31 7.47
CA HIS A 19 -0.14 4.96 8.04
C HIS A 19 1.27 4.59 8.52
N ILE A 20 2.28 4.80 7.68
CA ILE A 20 3.69 4.52 8.02
C ILE A 20 4.12 5.30 9.28
N ILE A 21 3.78 6.59 9.36
CA ILE A 21 4.11 7.44 10.51
C ILE A 21 3.38 6.97 11.77
N LEU A 22 2.06 6.72 11.69
CA LEU A 22 1.26 6.33 12.86
C LEU A 22 1.64 4.96 13.41
N GLN A 23 2.09 4.05 12.55
CA GLN A 23 2.49 2.70 12.91
C GLN A 23 4.00 2.54 13.16
N ASN A 24 4.77 3.64 13.06
CA ASN A 24 6.23 3.67 13.24
C ASN A 24 6.97 2.61 12.39
N LEU A 25 6.68 2.59 11.08
CA LEU A 25 7.22 1.59 10.15
C LEU A 25 8.50 2.10 9.47
N GLU A 26 9.64 1.93 10.15
CA GLU A 26 10.94 2.44 9.68
C GLU A 26 11.39 1.83 8.34
N ASP A 27 11.09 0.56 8.11
CA ASP A 27 11.48 -0.18 6.90
C ASP A 27 10.47 -0.01 5.74
N ALA A 28 9.58 0.98 5.80
CA ALA A 28 8.54 1.21 4.80
C ALA A 28 8.70 2.56 4.09
N ALA A 29 8.69 2.53 2.75
CA ALA A 29 8.71 3.72 1.91
C ALA A 29 7.35 3.93 1.24
N ALA A 30 6.70 5.07 1.51
CA ALA A 30 5.43 5.41 0.85
C ALA A 30 5.58 5.56 -0.66
N GLU A 31 6.76 5.94 -1.15
CA GLU A 31 6.97 6.19 -2.58
C GLU A 31 7.21 4.93 -3.40
N TRP A 32 7.53 3.82 -2.74
CA TRP A 32 7.86 2.56 -3.39
C TRP A 32 7.32 1.39 -2.55
N LEU A 33 5.99 1.24 -2.58
CA LEU A 33 5.26 0.30 -1.75
C LEU A 33 5.57 -1.16 -2.12
N ILE A 34 5.88 -1.41 -3.39
CA ILE A 34 6.25 -2.72 -3.93
C ILE A 34 7.71 -3.13 -3.65
N ALA A 35 8.51 -2.25 -3.01
CA ALA A 35 9.84 -2.64 -2.57
C ALA A 35 9.75 -3.85 -1.62
N PRO A 36 10.63 -4.86 -1.72
CA PRO A 36 10.54 -6.07 -0.90
C PRO A 36 10.49 -5.80 0.62
N ALA A 37 11.32 -4.86 1.10
CA ALA A 37 11.33 -4.45 2.51
C ALA A 37 10.00 -3.77 2.90
N THR A 38 9.57 -2.77 2.13
CA THR A 38 8.30 -2.06 2.36
C THR A 38 7.11 -3.02 2.36
N THR A 39 6.99 -3.88 1.35
CA THR A 39 5.90 -4.85 1.24
C THR A 39 5.86 -5.78 2.44
N LYS A 40 7.01 -6.34 2.85
CA LYS A 40 7.11 -7.21 4.02
C LYS A 40 6.66 -6.48 5.28
N THR A 41 7.20 -5.29 5.54
CA THR A 41 6.88 -4.48 6.73
C THR A 41 5.40 -4.13 6.80
N MET A 42 4.80 -3.71 5.67
CA MET A 42 3.39 -3.34 5.60
C MET A 42 2.47 -4.56 5.80
N LEU A 43 2.75 -5.70 5.17
CA LEU A 43 1.96 -6.93 5.35
C LEU A 43 2.06 -7.50 6.77
N GLN A 44 3.24 -7.42 7.39
CA GLN A 44 3.42 -7.79 8.80
C GLN A 44 2.60 -6.88 9.71
N ASN A 45 2.65 -5.57 9.49
CA ASN A 45 1.84 -4.61 10.24
C ASN A 45 0.33 -4.88 10.06
N PHE A 46 -0.14 -5.19 8.86
CA PHE A 46 -1.55 -5.55 8.63
C PHE A 46 -1.94 -6.83 9.36
N THR A 47 -1.04 -7.82 9.41
CA THR A 47 -1.26 -9.07 10.16
C THR A 47 -1.38 -8.81 11.66
N THR A 48 -0.64 -7.83 12.19
CA THR A 48 -0.73 -7.40 13.59
C THR A 48 -2.01 -6.62 13.87
N LEU A 49 -2.38 -5.65 13.03
CA LEU A 49 -3.53 -4.77 13.27
C LEU A 49 -4.87 -5.45 12.98
N TYR A 50 -4.92 -6.27 11.93
CA TYR A 50 -6.15 -6.83 11.37
C TYR A 50 -6.05 -8.35 11.14
N PRO A 51 -5.72 -9.15 12.17
CA PRO A 51 -5.44 -10.57 12.00
C PRO A 51 -6.60 -11.37 11.38
N HIS A 52 -7.84 -11.03 11.75
CA HIS A 52 -9.04 -11.65 11.17
C HIS A 52 -9.16 -11.35 9.67
N LEU A 53 -8.95 -10.10 9.25
CA LEU A 53 -9.02 -9.72 7.83
C LEU A 53 -7.89 -10.37 7.02
N MET A 54 -6.70 -10.50 7.61
CA MET A 54 -5.56 -11.12 6.92
C MET A 54 -5.72 -12.64 6.75
N SER A 55 -6.48 -13.31 7.62
CA SER A 55 -6.76 -14.75 7.45
C SER A 55 -7.61 -15.07 6.21
N THR A 56 -8.45 -14.13 5.78
CA THR A 56 -9.35 -14.26 4.63
C THR A 56 -8.75 -13.63 3.36
N LEU A 57 -7.63 -12.91 3.50
CA LEU A 57 -6.90 -12.24 2.41
C LEU A 57 -5.46 -12.78 2.23
N PRO A 58 -5.26 -14.10 2.02
CA PRO A 58 -3.91 -14.69 1.96
C PRO A 58 -3.10 -14.24 0.73
N SER A 59 -3.76 -13.74 -0.31
CA SER A 59 -3.14 -13.28 -1.56
C SER A 59 -2.98 -11.76 -1.63
N LEU A 60 -3.17 -11.04 -0.51
CA LEU A 60 -3.07 -9.59 -0.47
C LEU A 60 -1.69 -9.11 -0.95
N ARG A 61 -1.68 -8.22 -1.93
CA ARG A 61 -0.46 -7.64 -2.51
C ARG A 61 -0.65 -6.16 -2.84
N PHE A 62 0.46 -5.45 -2.90
CA PHE A 62 0.50 -4.07 -3.34
C PHE A 62 0.81 -3.99 -4.83
N VAL A 63 0.21 -3.01 -5.51
CA VAL A 63 0.54 -2.64 -6.90
C VAL A 63 0.65 -1.13 -6.98
N GLU A 64 1.61 -0.60 -7.71
CA GLU A 64 1.80 0.84 -7.87
C GLU A 64 1.56 1.30 -9.30
N GLN A 65 1.13 2.55 -9.44
CA GLN A 65 1.14 3.23 -10.72
C GLN A 65 2.53 3.80 -10.93
N TYR A 66 3.18 3.37 -12.01
CA TYR A 66 4.48 3.92 -12.37
C TYR A 66 4.69 3.82 -13.88
N ASP A 67 5.05 4.94 -14.48
CA ASP A 67 5.50 5.03 -15.86
C ASP A 67 6.97 5.51 -15.86
N PRO A 68 7.95 4.66 -16.21
CA PRO A 68 9.36 5.03 -16.25
C PRO A 68 9.67 6.10 -17.31
N LEU A 69 8.78 6.31 -18.28
CA LEU A 69 8.95 7.34 -19.31
C LEU A 69 8.45 8.71 -18.86
N ASP A 70 7.72 8.78 -17.73
CA ASP A 70 7.30 10.03 -17.12
C ASP A 70 8.36 10.56 -16.15
N GLU A 71 9.28 11.37 -16.67
CA GLU A 71 10.35 11.99 -15.87
C GLU A 71 9.85 13.13 -14.95
N ASN A 72 8.60 13.57 -15.11
CA ASN A 72 8.06 14.70 -14.34
C ASN A 72 7.40 14.26 -13.03
N ILE A 73 6.87 13.04 -12.98
CA ILE A 73 6.12 12.52 -11.83
C ILE A 73 6.91 11.40 -11.15
N LYS A 74 7.59 11.74 -10.05
CA LYS A 74 8.33 10.77 -9.22
C LYS A 74 7.43 9.68 -8.61
N SER A 75 6.17 10.02 -8.38
CA SER A 75 5.23 9.22 -7.61
C SER A 75 3.80 9.52 -8.03
N GLN A 76 3.09 8.50 -8.48
CA GLN A 76 1.67 8.62 -8.82
C GLN A 76 0.81 8.72 -7.55
N PRO A 77 -0.38 9.35 -7.62
CA PRO A 77 -1.18 9.70 -6.43
C PRO A 77 -1.75 8.49 -5.67
N PHE A 78 -1.76 7.30 -6.27
CA PHE A 78 -2.33 6.10 -5.66
C PHE A 78 -1.41 4.89 -5.85
N ALA A 79 -1.28 4.11 -4.78
CA ALA A 79 -0.99 2.69 -4.88
C ALA A 79 -2.31 1.90 -4.77
N TYR A 80 -2.24 0.60 -4.91
CA TYR A 80 -3.37 -0.30 -4.78
C TYR A 80 -3.07 -1.38 -3.75
N VAL A 81 -4.10 -1.72 -2.96
CA VAL A 81 -4.13 -2.88 -2.08
C VAL A 81 -5.09 -3.89 -2.70
N CYS A 82 -4.57 -5.04 -3.09
CA CYS A 82 -5.24 -5.96 -4.00
C CYS A 82 -5.26 -7.39 -3.45
N ASP A 83 -6.42 -8.04 -3.45
CA ASP A 83 -6.57 -9.47 -3.18
C ASP A 83 -6.32 -10.32 -4.43
N ILE A 84 -6.66 -9.79 -5.62
CA ILE A 84 -6.39 -10.41 -6.92
C ILE A 84 -5.50 -9.49 -7.74
N VAL A 85 -4.40 -10.04 -8.26
CA VAL A 85 -3.49 -9.35 -9.19
C VAL A 85 -3.15 -10.30 -10.33
N HIS A 86 -3.57 -9.94 -11.53
CA HIS A 86 -3.35 -10.71 -12.75
C HIS A 86 -2.49 -9.90 -13.74
N GLU A 87 -1.34 -10.45 -14.12
CA GLU A 87 -0.45 -9.79 -15.07
C GLU A 87 -0.98 -9.88 -16.51
N VAL A 88 -1.04 -8.74 -17.17
CA VAL A 88 -1.35 -8.61 -18.59
C VAL A 88 -0.05 -8.71 -19.37
N LYS A 89 0.14 -9.84 -20.06
CA LYS A 89 1.29 -10.07 -20.93
C LYS A 89 1.12 -9.38 -22.29
N LEU A 90 0.43 -10.03 -23.22
CA LEU A 90 0.08 -9.46 -24.53
C LEU A 90 -1.37 -8.97 -24.57
N GLY A 91 -2.25 -9.66 -23.86
CA GLY A 91 -3.68 -9.37 -23.75
C GLY A 91 -4.33 -10.38 -22.82
N ILE A 92 -5.51 -10.04 -22.30
CA ILE A 92 -6.30 -10.90 -21.42
C ILE A 92 -7.78 -10.76 -21.76
N ASP A 93 -8.56 -11.82 -21.50
CA ASP A 93 -10.01 -11.71 -21.45
C ASP A 93 -10.43 -11.21 -20.06
N VAL A 94 -10.92 -9.98 -20.02
CA VAL A 94 -11.34 -9.31 -18.78
C VAL A 94 -12.54 -10.00 -18.14
N GLU A 95 -13.45 -10.54 -18.94
CA GLU A 95 -14.63 -11.25 -18.43
C GLU A 95 -14.26 -12.63 -17.90
N GLU A 96 -13.26 -13.30 -18.49
CA GLU A 96 -12.72 -14.54 -17.93
C GLU A 96 -12.11 -14.32 -16.54
N VAL A 97 -11.27 -13.28 -16.39
CA VAL A 97 -10.61 -13.00 -15.11
C VAL A 97 -11.63 -12.57 -14.05
N ARG A 98 -12.57 -11.69 -14.40
CA ARG A 98 -13.62 -11.22 -13.49
C ARG A 98 -14.66 -12.29 -13.18
N GLY A 99 -14.92 -13.19 -14.13
CA GLY A 99 -15.89 -14.29 -14.02
C GLY A 99 -15.50 -15.35 -12.98
N LYS A 100 -14.22 -15.43 -12.60
CA LYS A 100 -13.75 -16.23 -11.45
C LYS A 100 -14.32 -15.72 -10.12
N GLY A 101 -14.76 -14.46 -10.09
CA GLY A 101 -15.35 -13.82 -8.93
C GLY A 101 -14.33 -13.53 -7.83
N VAL A 102 -14.85 -13.02 -6.72
CA VAL A 102 -14.13 -12.81 -5.48
C VAL A 102 -14.93 -13.55 -4.42
N ASP A 103 -14.25 -14.27 -3.54
CA ASP A 103 -14.92 -14.94 -2.43
C ASP A 103 -15.66 -13.90 -1.55
N ASN A 104 -16.85 -14.25 -1.05
CA ASN A 104 -17.69 -13.29 -0.31
C ASN A 104 -17.05 -12.84 1.01
N GLU A 105 -16.34 -13.73 1.69
CA GLU A 105 -15.66 -13.44 2.94
C GLU A 105 -14.42 -12.57 2.69
N ALA A 106 -13.65 -12.90 1.65
CA ALA A 106 -12.54 -12.07 1.18
C ALA A 106 -13.02 -10.67 0.76
N TRP A 107 -14.12 -10.57 0.01
CA TRP A 107 -14.72 -9.31 -0.41
C TRP A 107 -15.13 -8.44 0.78
N GLY A 108 -15.82 -9.02 1.77
CA GLY A 108 -16.21 -8.33 2.99
C GLY A 108 -15.00 -7.83 3.78
N SER A 109 -13.98 -8.68 3.90
CA SER A 109 -12.74 -8.36 4.60
C SER A 109 -11.94 -7.25 3.90
N LEU A 110 -11.91 -7.26 2.57
CA LEU A 110 -11.27 -6.22 1.77
C LEU A 110 -12.00 -4.87 1.90
N ILE A 111 -13.34 -4.88 1.96
CA ILE A 111 -14.15 -3.69 2.23
C ILE A 111 -13.81 -3.09 3.59
N GLU A 112 -13.74 -3.93 4.63
CA GLU A 112 -13.42 -3.50 5.99
C GLU A 112 -11.98 -2.97 6.07
N LEU A 113 -11.02 -3.65 5.45
CA LEU A 113 -9.63 -3.20 5.37
C LEU A 113 -9.53 -1.84 4.65
N ARG A 114 -10.27 -1.66 3.55
CA ARG A 114 -10.38 -0.38 2.85
C ARG A 114 -10.95 0.71 3.74
N ASP A 115 -11.96 0.42 4.54
CA ASP A 115 -12.56 1.41 5.44
C ASP A 115 -11.58 1.90 6.51
N GLN A 116 -10.62 1.06 6.93
CA GLN A 116 -9.55 1.45 7.85
C GLN A 116 -8.43 2.25 7.16
N LEU A 117 -8.01 1.84 5.96
CA LEU A 117 -6.80 2.38 5.30
C LEU A 117 -7.08 3.57 4.37
N ALA A 118 -8.22 3.55 3.69
CA ALA A 118 -8.59 4.48 2.64
C ALA A 118 -10.12 4.74 2.65
N PRO A 119 -10.65 5.35 3.72
CA PRO A 119 -12.08 5.57 3.87
C PRO A 119 -12.64 6.39 2.69
N GLY A 120 -13.73 5.89 2.10
CA GLY A 120 -14.41 6.51 0.95
C GLY A 120 -13.88 6.07 -0.42
N GLU A 121 -12.76 5.35 -0.51
CA GLU A 121 -12.29 4.79 -1.78
C GLU A 121 -13.17 3.63 -2.26
N LYS A 122 -13.20 3.38 -3.57
CA LYS A 122 -13.98 2.27 -4.13
C LYS A 122 -13.18 0.97 -4.10
N VAL A 123 -13.81 -0.12 -3.69
CA VAL A 123 -13.34 -1.48 -3.98
C VAL A 123 -13.86 -1.88 -5.35
N GLY A 124 -13.00 -2.43 -6.21
CA GLY A 124 -13.38 -2.90 -7.53
C GLY A 124 -12.20 -3.29 -8.41
N TRP A 125 -12.48 -3.35 -9.71
CA TRP A 125 -11.50 -3.76 -10.72
C TRP A 125 -10.80 -2.56 -11.37
N PHE A 126 -9.48 -2.68 -11.54
CA PHE A 126 -8.63 -1.65 -12.13
C PHE A 126 -7.60 -2.25 -13.08
N VAL A 127 -7.20 -1.48 -14.10
CA VAL A 127 -6.01 -1.76 -14.89
C VAL A 127 -4.92 -0.81 -14.43
N VAL A 128 -3.77 -1.35 -14.05
CA VAL A 128 -2.67 -0.60 -13.42
C VAL A 128 -1.39 -0.87 -14.18
N VAL A 129 -0.79 0.18 -14.75
CA VAL A 129 0.55 0.13 -15.33
C VAL A 129 1.57 0.32 -14.21
N CYS A 130 2.45 -0.65 -14.04
CA CYS A 130 3.48 -0.69 -13.01
C CYS A 130 4.82 -0.97 -13.68
N GLY A 131 5.53 0.08 -14.08
CA GLY A 131 6.83 -0.03 -14.74
C GLY A 131 8.03 -0.21 -13.81
N ASP A 132 7.85 -0.27 -12.49
CA ASP A 132 8.94 -0.30 -11.49
C ASP A 132 9.01 -1.61 -10.67
N THR A 133 8.96 -2.76 -11.33
CA THR A 133 9.03 -4.05 -10.61
C THR A 133 10.43 -4.38 -10.08
N GLU A 134 11.47 -3.73 -10.61
CA GLU A 134 12.88 -3.99 -10.26
C GLU A 134 13.66 -2.68 -10.14
N ARG A 135 13.32 -1.84 -9.15
CA ARG A 135 14.20 -0.73 -8.78
C ARG A 135 15.44 -1.31 -8.12
N TRP A 136 16.55 -1.32 -8.83
CA TRP A 136 17.84 -1.67 -8.24
C TRP A 136 18.15 -0.69 -7.10
N VAL A 137 18.23 -1.20 -5.86
CA VAL A 137 18.82 -0.46 -4.74
C VAL A 137 20.29 -0.83 -4.71
N PRO A 138 21.22 0.10 -5.01
CA PRO A 138 22.63 -0.16 -4.79
C PRO A 138 22.81 -0.58 -3.33
N PRO A 139 23.53 -1.69 -3.04
CA PRO A 139 23.82 -2.05 -1.67
C PRO A 139 24.44 -0.84 -0.97
N ALA A 140 23.95 -0.53 0.25
CA ALA A 140 24.50 0.55 1.03
C ALA A 140 26.02 0.33 1.13
N PRO A 141 26.86 1.31 0.75
CA PRO A 141 28.30 1.15 0.84
C PRO A 141 28.66 0.75 2.28
N SER A 142 29.35 -0.37 2.41
CA SER A 142 29.79 -0.99 3.66
C SER A 142 30.67 -0.08 4.53
N ASP A 143 31.08 1.07 3.99
CA ASP A 143 32.13 1.91 4.54
C ASP A 143 31.64 2.91 5.60
N TYR A 144 30.34 2.95 5.89
CA TYR A 144 29.77 3.79 6.96
C TYR A 144 29.56 3.06 8.30
N LEU A 145 29.93 1.78 8.40
CA LEU A 145 29.87 0.99 9.65
C LEU A 145 31.26 0.63 10.20
N ASN A 146 32.27 1.46 9.97
CA ASN A 146 33.56 1.35 10.67
C ASN A 146 33.87 2.59 11.49
N GLY A 147 32.92 2.96 12.36
CA GLY A 147 33.12 3.89 13.46
C GLY A 147 33.47 3.13 14.74
N ASN A 148 34.70 2.63 14.80
CA ASN A 148 35.54 2.35 15.98
C ASN A 148 34.84 2.08 17.34
N ASP A 149 34.83 0.82 17.77
CA ASP A 149 34.98 0.49 19.20
C ASP A 149 35.64 -0.88 19.37
N SER A 150 36.88 -0.90 19.87
CA SER A 150 37.37 -1.84 20.89
C SER A 150 38.90 -1.75 21.04
N SER A 151 39.29 -1.18 22.18
CA SER A 151 40.53 -1.36 22.92
C SER A 151 41.36 -2.62 22.61
N THR A 152 42.66 -2.44 22.32
CA THR A 152 43.74 -3.32 22.83
C THR A 152 45.07 -2.57 22.75
N GLY A 153 45.75 -2.48 23.89
CA GLY A 153 46.90 -1.62 24.10
C GLY A 153 48.22 -2.13 23.55
N SER A 154 49.16 -1.21 23.36
CA SER A 154 50.60 -1.40 23.57
C SER A 154 51.30 -0.05 23.56
N GLY A 155 51.75 0.39 24.73
CA GLY A 155 52.57 1.59 24.91
C GLY A 155 53.32 1.54 26.24
N HIS A 156 54.54 0.99 26.22
CA HIS A 156 55.59 1.31 27.20
C HIS A 156 55.93 2.82 27.09
N SER A 157 56.37 3.61 28.08
CA SER A 157 56.93 3.40 29.42
C SER A 157 56.93 4.73 30.23
N ARG A 158 56.68 4.62 31.54
CA ARG A 158 57.17 5.38 32.73
C ARG A 158 57.81 6.78 32.56
N HIS A 159 57.34 7.80 33.29
CA HIS A 159 57.91 8.28 34.58
C HIS A 159 57.17 9.51 35.20
N SER A 160 57.05 9.48 36.54
CA SER A 160 57.16 10.58 37.54
C SER A 160 56.03 11.57 37.91
N GLY A 161 55.79 11.67 39.24
CA GLY A 161 55.29 12.84 40.00
C GLY A 161 53.80 12.81 40.32
N SER A 162 53.31 12.17 41.40
CA SER A 162 53.31 12.62 42.82
C SER A 162 52.82 14.04 43.03
N GLU A 163 51.59 14.21 43.56
CA GLU A 163 51.32 15.02 44.77
C GLU A 163 49.88 14.87 45.29
N ASN A 164 49.77 15.02 46.61
CA ASN A 164 48.66 14.71 47.51
C ASN A 164 47.55 15.78 47.57
N GLY A 165 46.38 15.38 48.08
CA GLY A 165 45.36 16.29 48.65
C GLY A 165 43.95 15.70 48.59
N THR A 166 43.59 14.70 49.38
CA THR A 166 42.91 14.77 50.70
C THR A 166 41.61 15.62 50.74
N ILE A 167 40.55 14.99 51.25
CA ILE A 167 39.47 15.52 52.15
C ILE A 167 38.00 15.42 51.63
N ARG A 168 37.31 14.41 52.21
CA ARG A 168 35.97 14.38 52.87
C ARG A 168 34.71 14.54 52.02
N ASN A 169 33.82 13.53 52.05
CA ASN A 169 32.65 13.35 52.96
C ASN A 169 31.55 14.37 52.63
N SER A 170 30.28 14.06 52.36
CA SER A 170 29.31 13.23 53.11
C SER A 170 27.91 13.40 52.49
N GLY A 171 26.98 12.48 52.78
CA GLY A 171 25.51 12.68 52.73
C GLY A 171 24.80 11.74 51.74
N GLU A 172 24.30 10.58 52.16
CA GLU A 172 22.92 10.31 52.66
C GLU A 172 21.82 10.57 51.62
N GLN A 173 21.14 9.51 51.14
CA GLN A 173 19.85 8.99 51.66
C GLN A 173 18.72 10.03 51.54
N ASP A 174 17.49 9.76 51.10
CA ASP A 174 16.75 8.56 50.74
C ASP A 174 15.35 9.08 50.26
N SER A 175 14.48 8.15 49.84
CA SER A 175 13.01 8.26 49.84
C SER A 175 12.36 9.00 48.66
N GLN A 176 11.77 8.24 47.72
CA GLN A 176 10.33 7.91 47.67
C GLN A 176 9.41 9.14 47.52
N THR A 177 8.59 9.17 46.47
CA THR A 177 7.13 8.98 46.57
C THR A 177 6.39 9.26 45.24
N THR A 178 5.60 8.25 44.84
CA THR A 178 4.18 8.31 44.43
C THR A 178 3.70 9.07 43.17
N LYS A 179 3.07 8.25 42.30
CA LYS A 179 1.65 8.28 41.86
C LYS A 179 1.19 9.24 40.75
N SER A 180 0.66 8.58 39.71
CA SER A 180 -0.61 8.87 39.00
C SER A 180 -0.57 10.07 38.04
N SER A 181 -1.40 10.22 37.01
CA SER A 181 -2.50 9.45 36.41
C SER A 181 -2.96 10.18 35.13
N LYS A 182 -3.77 9.49 34.32
CA LYS A 182 -4.72 10.01 33.30
C LYS A 182 -4.07 10.54 32.01
N GLY A 183 -4.46 10.12 30.79
CA GLY A 183 -5.72 9.52 30.35
C GLY A 183 -6.76 10.59 29.99
N PHE A 184 -6.73 11.09 28.75
CA PHE A 184 -7.76 11.92 28.10
C PHE A 184 -7.53 11.84 26.58
N LYS A 185 -8.52 11.75 25.67
CA LYS A 185 -9.98 11.57 25.77
C LYS A 185 -10.50 11.23 24.37
N LYS A 186 -11.58 10.46 24.37
CA LYS A 186 -12.49 10.15 23.26
C LYS A 186 -13.07 11.42 22.62
N TRP A 187 -13.28 11.39 21.31
CA TRP A 187 -14.24 12.24 20.60
C TRP A 187 -15.33 11.34 20.01
N PHE A 188 -16.57 11.54 20.46
CA PHE A 188 -17.81 11.01 19.90
C PHE A 188 -18.71 12.21 19.55
N GLY A 189 -19.55 12.04 18.52
CA GLY A 189 -20.72 12.89 18.27
C GLY A 189 -20.96 13.08 16.78
N SER A 190 -21.67 12.17 16.09
CA SER A 190 -23.14 12.09 15.97
C SER A 190 -23.72 13.05 14.92
N GLY A 191 -24.19 12.50 13.81
CA GLY A 191 -25.07 13.22 12.89
C GLY A 191 -25.33 12.49 11.57
N GLY A 192 -26.48 11.81 11.46
CA GLY A 192 -27.18 11.67 10.17
C GLY A 192 -27.34 10.25 9.61
N LEU A 193 -28.32 9.50 10.12
CA LEU A 193 -28.96 8.41 9.38
C LEU A 193 -29.64 8.98 8.11
N ARG A 194 -29.28 8.46 6.93
CA ARG A 194 -30.19 8.44 5.77
C ARG A 194 -30.21 7.05 5.13
N LYS A 195 -31.43 6.51 5.09
CA LYS A 195 -31.83 5.19 4.59
C LYS A 195 -31.70 5.10 3.06
N THR A 196 -31.04 4.02 2.63
CA THR A 196 -31.37 3.10 1.52
C THR A 196 -32.05 3.64 0.26
N ARG A 197 -31.40 3.43 -0.90
CA ARG A 197 -32.09 3.09 -2.15
C ARG A 197 -31.53 1.79 -2.72
N SER A 198 -32.47 0.87 -2.92
CA SER A 198 -32.35 -0.45 -3.52
C SER A 198 -31.87 -0.36 -4.97
N PHE A 199 -30.78 -1.04 -5.31
CA PHE A 199 -30.33 -1.26 -6.68
C PHE A 199 -31.06 -2.45 -7.28
N LYS A 200 -32.35 -2.27 -7.55
CA LYS A 200 -33.15 -3.24 -8.29
C LYS A 200 -33.91 -2.51 -9.41
N ASP A 201 -33.17 -1.83 -10.28
CA ASP A 201 -33.68 -1.27 -11.55
C ASP A 201 -32.54 -0.90 -12.52
N LEU A 202 -31.68 -1.87 -12.85
CA LEU A 202 -30.73 -1.75 -13.98
C LEU A 202 -30.85 -2.89 -15.00
N ARG A 203 -31.96 -3.64 -14.98
CA ARG A 203 -32.26 -4.70 -15.97
C ARG A 203 -33.40 -4.31 -16.94
N ALA A 204 -33.86 -3.07 -16.93
CA ALA A 204 -35.02 -2.64 -17.73
C ALA A 204 -34.69 -1.75 -18.95
N THR A 205 -33.41 -1.50 -19.25
CA THR A 205 -33.02 -0.59 -20.36
C THR A 205 -32.45 -1.27 -21.60
N PHE A 206 -32.46 -2.60 -21.67
CA PHE A 206 -32.20 -3.33 -22.91
C PHE A 206 -33.26 -4.43 -23.11
N SER A 207 -34.46 -3.99 -23.49
CA SER A 207 -35.39 -4.86 -24.22
C SER A 207 -35.57 -4.22 -25.60
N PRO A 208 -35.14 -4.85 -26.69
CA PRO A 208 -35.44 -4.36 -28.02
C PRO A 208 -36.96 -4.45 -28.27
N PRO A 209 -37.56 -3.52 -29.01
CA PRO A 209 -38.95 -3.67 -29.41
C PRO A 209 -39.06 -4.91 -30.28
N SER A 210 -40.02 -5.78 -29.94
CA SER A 210 -40.42 -6.91 -30.77
C SER A 210 -41.10 -6.38 -32.04
N THR A 211 -40.33 -6.13 -33.10
CA THR A 211 -40.85 -5.98 -34.46
C THR A 211 -40.74 -7.31 -35.18
N ARG A 212 -41.90 -7.96 -35.32
CA ARG A 212 -42.16 -8.89 -36.41
C ARG A 212 -41.90 -8.15 -37.73
N ASP A 213 -40.89 -8.58 -38.47
CA ASP A 213 -40.83 -8.72 -39.92
C ASP A 213 -39.36 -8.74 -40.37
N GLY A 214 -39.00 -9.80 -41.10
CA GLY A 214 -37.63 -10.09 -41.49
C GLY A 214 -37.15 -9.21 -42.64
N ALA A 215 -36.07 -8.47 -42.41
CA ALA A 215 -35.08 -8.09 -43.41
C ALA A 215 -33.79 -7.65 -42.70
N ALA A 216 -32.64 -8.21 -43.09
CA ALA A 216 -31.33 -7.76 -42.62
C ALA A 216 -31.01 -6.36 -43.19
N PRO A 217 -30.28 -5.50 -42.46
CA PRO A 217 -29.91 -4.18 -42.96
C PRO A 217 -28.90 -4.28 -44.12
N PRO A 218 -28.90 -3.32 -45.07
CA PRO A 218 -28.01 -3.37 -46.23
C PRO A 218 -26.54 -3.10 -45.84
N MET A 219 -25.62 -3.84 -46.45
CA MET A 219 -24.18 -3.64 -46.26
C MET A 219 -23.70 -2.28 -46.80
N PRO A 220 -22.69 -1.67 -46.15
CA PRO A 220 -22.07 -0.45 -46.66
C PRO A 220 -21.26 -0.71 -47.95
N PRO A 221 -21.17 0.28 -48.87
CA PRO A 221 -20.47 0.11 -50.14
C PRO A 221 -18.95 0.04 -49.95
N LEU A 222 -18.32 -0.88 -50.67
CA LEU A 222 -16.86 -1.03 -50.72
C LEU A 222 -16.19 0.21 -51.36
N PRO A 223 -15.03 0.65 -50.85
CA PRO A 223 -14.29 1.77 -51.42
C PRO A 223 -13.75 1.42 -52.81
N LYS A 224 -13.99 2.31 -53.78
CA LYS A 224 -13.50 2.18 -55.16
C LYS A 224 -11.97 2.29 -55.16
N SER A 225 -11.30 1.27 -55.68
CA SER A 225 -9.85 1.33 -55.93
C SER A 225 -9.58 2.44 -56.95
N ARG A 226 -8.72 3.37 -56.57
CA ARG A 226 -8.18 4.39 -57.46
C ARG A 226 -7.10 3.71 -58.32
N ALA A 227 -7.45 3.33 -59.55
CA ALA A 227 -6.45 3.03 -60.57
C ALA A 227 -5.67 4.32 -60.87
N GLY A 228 -4.34 4.26 -60.73
CA GLY A 228 -3.44 5.34 -61.10
C GLY A 228 -3.35 5.53 -62.62
N PRO A 229 -2.69 6.62 -63.07
CA PRO A 229 -2.44 6.90 -64.48
C PRO A 229 -1.51 5.87 -65.13
#